data_AF-A0A653YBC4-F1
#
_entry.id   AF-A0A653YBC4-F1
#
_cell.length_a   1.000
_cell.length_b   1.000
_cell.length_c   1.000
_cell.angle_alpha   90.00
_cell.angle_beta   90.00
_cell.angle_gamma   90.00
#
_symmetry.space_group_name_H-M   'P 1'
#
loop_
_entity.id
_entity.type
_entity.pdbx_description
1 polymer ?
#
loop_
_entity_poly.entity_id
_entity_poly.type
_entity_poly.pdbx_seq_one_letter_code
_entity_poly.pdbx_strand_id
1 'polypeptide(L)'
;MNNFPLFFIHIPKTAGSSFRVAAEQYFGSDATYFDYGKGSKETHPDIVKYEYELKDRYLAAKCIKSSAKLLSGHVIYPKYAPFFQPKSVVTFVRDPAQQVRSHFEHFSRLHGYKGSFKDFIKENRFANMQSKALNGVWADAIGFIGITERYNESIALFNQYYGTDIKVLDINKNTAKPSGAYTFSEDEITLIREMNSQDFAFYDYALKRFDVHKNLLNKGLPLVRFGEMNLAPKDKGKQLNMWGCCYEQEEALEAYILLDDEVVDQLKLSDYRAQGAERNMHRSGFVGKVYRYPATFEKGQIVKVREKQTQLIMFRDVVS
;
A
#
# COMPACT_ATOMS: atom_id res chain seq x y z
N MET A 1 7.44 -3.08 -19.12
CA MET A 1 6.10 -2.93 -19.75
C MET A 1 5.09 -2.62 -18.66
N ASN A 2 4.21 -1.63 -18.86
CA ASN A 2 3.18 -1.30 -17.89
C ASN A 2 2.09 -2.38 -17.88
N ASN A 3 1.96 -3.12 -16.78
CA ASN A 3 0.91 -4.12 -16.62
C ASN A 3 -0.39 -3.46 -16.16
N PHE A 4 -1.07 -2.80 -17.11
CA PHE A 4 -2.47 -2.43 -16.96
C PHE A 4 -3.36 -3.69 -16.95
N PRO A 5 -4.58 -3.60 -16.36
CA PRO A 5 -5.10 -2.47 -15.59
C PRO A 5 -4.44 -2.29 -14.23
N LEU A 6 -4.46 -1.04 -13.76
CA LEU A 6 -4.19 -0.70 -12.35
C LEU A 6 -5.44 -0.92 -11.51
N PHE A 7 -5.26 -1.31 -10.25
CA PHE A 7 -6.33 -1.43 -9.26
C PHE A 7 -6.13 -0.39 -8.17
N PHE A 8 -6.89 0.70 -8.26
CA PHE A 8 -6.87 1.80 -7.30
C PHE A 8 -7.91 1.59 -6.20
N ILE A 9 -7.43 1.16 -5.02
CA ILE A 9 -8.25 1.03 -3.82
C ILE A 9 -8.53 2.44 -3.29
N HIS A 10 -9.75 2.92 -3.50
CA HIS A 10 -10.15 4.26 -3.09
C HIS A 10 -10.54 4.23 -1.61
N ILE A 11 -9.59 4.54 -0.73
CA ILE A 11 -9.87 4.66 0.70
C ILE A 11 -10.60 6.00 0.94
N PRO A 12 -11.72 6.02 1.68
CA PRO A 12 -12.42 7.26 1.99
C PRO A 12 -11.50 8.32 2.62
N LYS A 13 -11.59 9.55 2.10
CA LYS A 13 -10.99 10.77 2.65
C LYS A 13 -9.45 10.85 2.60
N THR A 14 -8.83 10.13 1.66
CA THR A 14 -7.38 10.16 1.42
C THR A 14 -7.02 10.78 0.05
N ALA A 15 -7.70 11.87 -0.34
CA ALA A 15 -7.58 12.51 -1.66
C ALA A 15 -7.87 11.61 -2.88
N GLY A 16 -8.47 10.43 -2.66
CA GLY A 16 -8.73 9.48 -3.73
C GLY A 16 -9.69 9.96 -4.81
N SER A 17 -10.63 10.87 -4.50
CA SER A 17 -11.49 11.49 -5.51
C SER A 17 -10.70 12.32 -6.53
N SER A 18 -9.72 13.11 -6.08
CA SER A 18 -8.87 13.91 -6.98
C SER A 18 -8.07 13.02 -7.91
N PHE A 19 -7.41 11.99 -7.36
CA PHE A 19 -6.67 11.03 -8.16
C PHE A 19 -7.58 10.28 -9.13
N ARG A 20 -8.75 9.81 -8.68
CA ARG A 20 -9.71 9.10 -9.51
C ARG A 20 -10.12 9.91 -10.74
N VAL A 21 -10.52 11.17 -10.54
CA VAL A 21 -10.95 12.05 -11.64
C VAL A 21 -9.78 12.36 -12.57
N ALA A 22 -8.59 12.64 -12.03
CA ALA A 22 -7.41 12.89 -12.84
C ALA A 22 -7.01 11.67 -13.68
N ALA A 23 -7.12 10.47 -13.11
CA ALA A 23 -6.84 9.23 -13.80
C ALA A 23 -7.89 8.92 -14.86
N GLU A 24 -9.17 9.16 -14.58
CA GLU A 24 -10.26 9.02 -15.56
C GLU A 24 -10.10 9.98 -16.74
N GLN A 25 -9.70 11.24 -16.48
CA GLN A 25 -9.38 12.21 -17.54
C GLN A 25 -8.20 11.76 -18.41
N TYR A 26 -7.22 11.08 -17.81
CA TYR A 26 -6.03 10.60 -18.52
C TYR A 26 -6.30 9.31 -19.31
N PHE A 27 -6.94 8.32 -18.70
CA PHE A 27 -7.20 7.01 -19.33
C PHE A 27 -8.45 7.01 -20.22
N GLY A 28 -9.36 7.95 -20.03
CA GLY A 28 -10.69 7.97 -20.64
C GLY A 28 -11.73 7.22 -19.80
N SER A 29 -12.98 7.68 -19.88
CA SER A 29 -14.12 7.07 -19.17
C SER A 29 -14.34 5.61 -19.56
N ASP A 30 -14.22 5.29 -20.86
CA ASP A 30 -14.48 3.94 -21.38
C ASP A 30 -13.44 2.91 -20.90
N ALA A 31 -12.24 3.39 -20.52
CA ALA A 31 -11.17 2.56 -19.99
C ALA A 31 -11.07 2.60 -18.46
N THR A 32 -12.00 3.29 -17.78
CA THR A 32 -11.98 3.47 -16.33
C THR A 32 -13.22 2.84 -15.71
N TYR A 33 -13.02 1.75 -14.98
CA TYR A 33 -14.09 0.98 -14.37
C TYR A 33 -14.20 1.33 -12.88
N PHE A 34 -15.42 1.57 -12.41
CA PHE A 34 -15.69 1.85 -11.01
C PHE A 34 -16.54 0.77 -10.34
N ASP A 35 -16.23 0.47 -9.08
CA ASP A 35 -16.96 -0.45 -8.24
C ASP A 35 -17.27 0.15 -6.87
N TYR A 36 -18.47 0.74 -6.76
CA TYR A 36 -18.98 1.35 -5.53
C TYR A 36 -20.17 0.59 -4.95
N GLY A 37 -20.37 -0.67 -5.37
CA GLY A 37 -21.51 -1.48 -4.96
C GLY A 37 -22.69 -1.42 -5.93
N LYS A 38 -23.56 -2.45 -5.86
CA LYS A 38 -24.75 -2.62 -6.70
C LYS A 38 -25.68 -1.40 -6.73
N GLY A 39 -25.80 -0.69 -5.61
CA GLY A 39 -26.70 0.47 -5.48
C GLY A 39 -26.13 1.79 -5.99
N SER A 40 -24.84 1.83 -6.35
CA SER A 40 -24.21 3.06 -6.86
C SER A 40 -24.37 3.17 -8.37
N LYS A 41 -24.82 4.34 -8.84
CA LYS A 41 -24.87 4.68 -10.27
C LYS A 41 -23.48 4.81 -10.89
N GLU A 42 -22.44 4.99 -10.07
CA GLU A 42 -21.06 5.05 -10.54
C GLU A 42 -20.51 3.65 -10.87
N THR A 43 -21.11 2.57 -10.35
CA THR A 43 -20.61 1.22 -10.60
C THR A 43 -20.76 0.84 -12.07
N HIS A 44 -19.68 0.39 -12.69
CA HIS A 44 -19.65 0.07 -14.12
C HIS A 44 -20.68 -1.03 -14.46
N PRO A 45 -21.43 -0.90 -15.58
CA PRO A 45 -22.48 -1.86 -15.95
C PRO A 45 -22.02 -3.32 -16.01
N ASP A 46 -20.82 -3.58 -16.55
CA ASP A 46 -20.25 -4.94 -16.57
C ASP A 46 -20.01 -5.50 -15.16
N ILE A 47 -19.63 -4.66 -14.20
CA ILE A 47 -19.45 -5.08 -12.81
C ILE A 47 -20.82 -5.35 -12.19
N VAL A 48 -21.81 -4.49 -12.42
CA VAL A 48 -23.21 -4.76 -11.99
C VAL A 48 -23.67 -6.13 -12.49
N LYS A 49 -23.52 -6.38 -13.79
CA LYS A 49 -23.91 -7.64 -14.43
C LYS A 49 -23.16 -8.84 -13.85
N TYR A 50 -21.82 -8.84 -13.94
CA TYR A 50 -21.05 -10.05 -13.62
C TYR A 50 -20.86 -10.25 -12.10
N GLU A 51 -20.48 -9.22 -11.35
CA GLU A 51 -20.23 -9.33 -9.90
C GLU A 51 -21.53 -9.39 -9.09
N TYR A 52 -22.52 -8.55 -9.41
CA TYR A 52 -23.66 -8.33 -8.52
C TYR A 52 -24.95 -9.07 -8.92
N GLU A 53 -25.20 -9.23 -10.22
CA GLU A 53 -26.39 -9.95 -10.72
C GLU A 53 -26.09 -11.44 -10.90
N LEU A 54 -25.05 -11.78 -11.66
CA LEU A 54 -24.65 -13.16 -11.90
C LEU A 54 -23.84 -13.77 -10.75
N LYS A 55 -23.30 -12.93 -9.84
CA LYS A 55 -22.45 -13.35 -8.71
C LYS A 55 -21.21 -14.14 -9.17
N ASP A 56 -20.69 -13.81 -10.34
CA ASP A 56 -19.51 -14.40 -10.95
C ASP A 56 -18.38 -13.35 -11.01
N ARG A 57 -17.63 -13.26 -9.91
CA ARG A 57 -16.48 -12.36 -9.81
C ARG A 57 -15.38 -12.69 -10.80
N TYR A 58 -15.24 -13.96 -11.18
CA TYR A 58 -14.20 -14.37 -12.12
C TYR A 58 -14.47 -13.76 -13.49
N LEU A 59 -15.71 -13.81 -13.97
CA LEU A 59 -16.12 -13.15 -15.21
C LEU A 59 -16.01 -11.62 -15.12
N ALA A 60 -16.39 -11.03 -13.98
CA ALA A 60 -16.22 -9.60 -13.76
C ALA A 60 -14.75 -9.19 -13.89
N ALA A 61 -13.85 -9.91 -13.23
CA ALA A 61 -12.42 -9.63 -13.27
C ALA A 61 -11.79 -9.87 -14.64
N LYS A 62 -12.21 -10.93 -15.36
CA LYS A 62 -11.81 -11.18 -16.76
C LYS A 62 -12.18 -9.99 -17.65
N CYS A 63 -13.42 -9.51 -17.54
CA CYS A 63 -13.91 -8.35 -18.30
C CYS A 63 -13.12 -7.08 -17.98
N ILE A 64 -12.91 -6.79 -16.68
CA ILE A 64 -12.08 -5.64 -16.26
C ILE A 64 -10.67 -5.75 -16.85
N LYS A 65 -10.03 -6.93 -16.75
CA LYS A 65 -8.66 -7.16 -17.23
C LYS A 65 -8.50 -7.00 -18.75
N SER A 66 -9.54 -7.28 -19.53
CA SER A 66 -9.51 -7.15 -20.99
C SER A 66 -9.75 -5.71 -21.47
N SER A 67 -10.55 -4.93 -20.74
CA SER A 67 -11.10 -3.68 -21.26
C SER A 67 -10.60 -2.44 -20.52
N ALA A 68 -10.35 -2.53 -19.22
CA ALA A 68 -9.98 -1.38 -18.41
C ALA A 68 -8.46 -1.09 -18.46
N LYS A 69 -8.12 0.17 -18.23
CA LYS A 69 -6.79 0.62 -17.79
C LYS A 69 -6.75 0.91 -16.29
N LEU A 70 -7.89 1.26 -15.70
CA LEU A 70 -8.04 1.49 -14.27
C LEU A 70 -9.32 0.83 -13.74
N LEU A 71 -9.20 0.10 -12.64
CA LEU A 71 -10.30 -0.27 -11.75
C LEU A 71 -10.20 0.54 -10.47
N SER A 72 -11.28 1.19 -10.04
CA SER A 72 -11.30 1.92 -8.75
C SER A 72 -12.61 1.75 -8.00
N GLY A 73 -12.60 1.91 -6.67
CA GLY A 73 -13.81 1.84 -5.88
C GLY A 73 -13.57 1.78 -4.38
N HIS A 74 -14.64 1.88 -3.61
CA HIS A 74 -14.63 1.64 -2.16
C HIS A 74 -14.67 0.13 -1.88
N VAL A 75 -13.60 -0.56 -2.24
CA VAL A 75 -13.42 -2.01 -2.10
C VAL A 75 -12.16 -2.33 -1.31
N ILE A 76 -12.10 -3.50 -0.70
CA ILE A 76 -10.91 -3.99 -0.01
C ILE A 76 -10.03 -4.82 -0.96
N TYR A 77 -8.72 -4.84 -0.72
CA TYR A 77 -7.75 -5.59 -1.53
C TYR A 77 -8.18 -7.04 -1.85
N PRO A 78 -8.64 -7.86 -0.88
CA PRO A 78 -9.00 -9.25 -1.14
C PRO A 78 -10.05 -9.47 -2.22
N LYS A 79 -10.90 -8.47 -2.53
CA LYS A 79 -11.95 -8.62 -3.53
C LYS A 79 -11.36 -8.95 -4.91
N TYR A 80 -10.32 -8.23 -5.32
CA TYR A 80 -9.71 -8.37 -6.65
C TYR A 80 -8.27 -8.91 -6.62
N ALA A 81 -7.71 -9.16 -5.44
CA ALA A 81 -6.35 -9.69 -5.24
C ALA A 81 -5.98 -10.87 -6.17
N PRO A 82 -6.84 -11.88 -6.42
CA PRO A 82 -6.46 -13.00 -7.30
C PRO A 82 -6.20 -12.61 -8.76
N PHE A 83 -6.65 -11.44 -9.20
CA PHE A 83 -6.64 -11.03 -10.60
C PHE A 83 -5.63 -9.91 -10.90
N PHE A 84 -5.13 -9.25 -9.85
CA PHE A 84 -4.19 -8.15 -9.94
C PHE A 84 -2.92 -8.51 -9.18
N GLN A 85 -1.79 -8.51 -9.89
CA GLN A 85 -0.48 -8.54 -9.25
C GLN A 85 -0.40 -7.36 -8.27
N PRO A 86 0.15 -7.52 -7.06
CA PRO A 86 0.28 -6.44 -6.09
C PRO A 86 0.98 -5.20 -6.64
N LYS A 87 1.93 -5.37 -7.59
CA LYS A 87 2.53 -4.29 -8.39
C LYS A 87 1.52 -3.35 -9.07
N SER A 88 0.36 -3.84 -9.48
CA SER A 88 -0.69 -3.05 -10.13
C SER A 88 -1.64 -2.40 -9.12
N VAL A 89 -1.48 -2.66 -7.82
CA VAL A 89 -2.32 -2.08 -6.77
C VAL A 89 -1.80 -0.71 -6.38
N VAL A 90 -2.74 0.24 -6.34
CA VAL A 90 -2.49 1.65 -6.10
C VAL A 90 -3.43 2.09 -4.98
N THR A 91 -2.96 2.94 -4.08
CA THR A 91 -3.81 3.56 -3.06
C THR A 91 -3.21 4.89 -2.61
N PHE A 92 -4.00 5.67 -1.87
CA PHE A 92 -3.55 6.85 -1.14
C PHE A 92 -3.94 6.71 0.32
N VAL A 93 -3.02 7.11 1.20
CA VAL A 93 -3.22 7.20 2.64
C VAL A 93 -3.12 8.66 3.10
N ARG A 94 -3.54 8.90 4.33
CA ARG A 94 -3.55 10.20 4.98
C ARG A 94 -3.21 10.02 6.46
N ASP A 95 -2.72 11.06 7.12
CA ASP A 95 -2.63 11.08 8.57
C ASP A 95 -3.95 10.56 9.19
N PRO A 96 -3.90 9.52 10.05
CA PRO A 96 -5.12 8.88 10.54
C PRO A 96 -6.06 9.82 11.29
N ALA A 97 -5.54 10.79 12.06
CA ALA A 97 -6.40 11.73 12.78
C ALA A 97 -7.11 12.69 11.81
N GLN A 98 -6.37 13.20 10.82
CA GLN A 98 -6.93 14.04 9.76
C GLN A 98 -7.98 13.29 8.92
N GLN A 99 -7.73 12.01 8.62
CA GLN A 99 -8.65 11.13 7.90
C GLN A 99 -9.94 10.90 8.70
N VAL A 100 -9.83 10.54 9.98
CA VAL A 100 -10.97 10.27 10.87
C VAL A 100 -11.85 11.51 11.00
N ARG A 101 -11.26 12.71 11.20
CA ARG A 101 -12.04 13.95 11.28
C ARG A 101 -12.71 14.30 9.97
N SER A 102 -12.00 14.17 8.86
CA SER A 102 -12.58 14.41 7.53
C SER A 102 -13.72 13.44 7.22
N HIS A 103 -13.62 12.21 7.72
CA HIS A 103 -14.65 11.20 7.55
C HIS A 103 -15.88 11.51 8.38
N PHE A 104 -15.71 11.83 9.67
CA PHE A 104 -16.79 12.28 10.53
C PHE A 104 -17.57 13.44 9.89
N GLU A 105 -16.90 14.50 9.46
CA GLU A 105 -17.59 15.65 8.87
C GLU A 105 -18.31 15.32 7.57
N HIS A 106 -17.72 14.47 6.73
CA HIS A 106 -18.35 14.00 5.50
C HIS A 106 -19.59 13.14 5.80
N PHE A 107 -19.48 12.22 6.75
CA PHE A 107 -20.54 11.29 7.13
C PHE A 107 -21.69 12.00 7.86
N SER A 108 -21.39 12.97 8.72
CA SER A 108 -22.37 13.86 9.34
C SER A 108 -23.13 14.70 8.31
N ARG A 109 -22.43 15.26 7.32
CA ARG A 109 -23.06 16.11 6.29
C ARG A 109 -23.92 15.31 5.31
N LEU A 110 -23.42 14.19 4.78
CA LEU A 110 -24.10 13.47 3.69
C LEU A 110 -24.99 12.33 4.16
N HIS A 111 -24.66 11.70 5.29
CA HIS A 111 -25.40 10.55 5.81
C HIS A 111 -26.16 10.87 7.11
N GLY A 112 -26.13 12.13 7.56
CA GLY A 112 -26.96 12.61 8.67
C GLY A 112 -26.58 11.99 10.02
N TYR A 113 -25.30 11.65 10.22
CA TYR A 113 -24.80 11.11 11.48
C TYR A 113 -25.16 12.00 12.67
N LYS A 114 -25.70 11.39 13.73
CA LYS A 114 -26.25 12.10 14.91
C LYS A 114 -25.35 12.06 16.14
N GLY A 115 -24.35 11.17 16.17
CA GLY A 115 -23.43 11.04 17.29
C GLY A 115 -22.42 12.19 17.35
N SER A 116 -21.77 12.33 18.50
CA SER A 116 -20.64 13.23 18.67
C SER A 116 -19.41 12.74 17.90
N PHE A 117 -18.38 13.58 17.79
CA PHE A 117 -17.11 13.14 17.21
C PHE A 117 -16.45 12.01 18.04
N LYS A 118 -16.55 12.07 19.37
CA LYS A 118 -16.06 11.00 20.26
C LYS A 118 -16.81 9.68 20.03
N ASP A 119 -18.13 9.74 19.76
CA ASP A 119 -18.91 8.53 19.42
C ASP A 119 -18.45 7.94 18.09
N PHE A 120 -18.23 8.78 17.08
CA PHE A 120 -17.75 8.35 15.76
C PHE A 120 -16.40 7.63 15.83
N ILE A 121 -15.45 8.15 16.62
CA ILE A 121 -14.13 7.53 16.81
C ILE A 121 -14.23 6.11 17.40
N LYS A 122 -15.21 5.89 18.29
CA LYS A 122 -15.41 4.60 18.98
C LYS A 122 -16.09 3.55 18.10
N GLU A 123 -16.65 3.92 16.95
CA GLU A 123 -17.30 2.97 16.06
C GLU A 123 -16.28 2.11 15.31
N ASN A 124 -16.24 0.82 15.63
CA ASN A 124 -15.30 -0.14 15.03
C ASN A 124 -15.40 -0.23 13.49
N ARG A 125 -16.55 0.11 12.90
CA ARG A 125 -16.70 0.17 11.42
C ARG A 125 -15.89 1.29 10.76
N PHE A 126 -15.51 2.32 11.51
CA PHE A 126 -14.70 3.44 11.02
C PHE A 126 -13.24 3.38 11.49
N ALA A 127 -12.95 2.54 12.48
CA ALA A 127 -11.60 2.33 13.00
C ALA A 127 -10.70 1.57 12.01
N ASN A 128 -9.42 1.95 11.94
CA ASN A 128 -8.36 1.27 11.18
C ASN A 128 -8.70 1.06 9.69
N MET A 129 -9.39 2.01 9.08
CA MET A 129 -9.95 1.84 7.74
C MET A 129 -8.86 1.70 6.67
N GLN A 130 -7.74 2.42 6.83
CA GLN A 130 -6.68 2.44 5.82
C GLN A 130 -5.94 1.10 5.77
N SER A 131 -5.58 0.57 6.94
CA SER A 131 -4.95 -0.74 7.09
C SER A 131 -5.92 -1.88 6.74
N LYS A 132 -7.20 -1.80 7.16
CA LYS A 132 -8.23 -2.80 6.79
C LYS A 132 -8.44 -2.88 5.27
N ALA A 133 -8.39 -1.76 4.57
CA ALA A 133 -8.56 -1.73 3.11
C ALA A 133 -7.50 -2.55 2.37
N LEU A 134 -6.32 -2.71 2.96
CA LEU A 134 -5.16 -3.40 2.38
C LEU A 134 -4.85 -4.73 3.06
N ASN A 135 -5.74 -5.22 3.92
CA ASN A 135 -5.53 -6.49 4.61
C ASN A 135 -5.36 -7.65 3.60
N GLY A 136 -4.46 -8.58 3.90
CA GLY A 136 -4.20 -9.77 3.07
C GLY A 136 -3.06 -9.64 2.07
N VAL A 137 -2.34 -8.51 2.04
CA VAL A 137 -1.08 -8.32 1.30
C VAL A 137 -0.01 -7.72 2.20
N TRP A 138 1.26 -8.04 1.94
CA TRP A 138 2.36 -7.33 2.56
C TRP A 138 2.37 -5.89 2.02
N ALA A 139 2.34 -4.90 2.92
CA ALA A 139 2.25 -3.50 2.56
C ALA A 139 3.29 -3.09 1.51
N ASP A 140 4.52 -3.61 1.62
CA ASP A 140 5.56 -3.30 0.65
C ASP A 140 5.31 -3.90 -0.73
N ALA A 141 4.60 -5.02 -0.84
CA ALA A 141 4.33 -5.65 -2.13
C ALA A 141 3.42 -4.82 -3.04
N ILE A 142 2.64 -3.89 -2.48
CA ILE A 142 1.73 -3.00 -3.22
C ILE A 142 2.52 -2.14 -4.21
N GLY A 143 2.00 -1.90 -5.40
CA GLY A 143 2.66 -1.10 -6.43
C GLY A 143 2.98 0.32 -5.96
N PHE A 144 1.95 1.02 -5.49
CA PHE A 144 2.06 2.42 -5.09
C PHE A 144 1.17 2.79 -3.90
N ILE A 145 1.73 3.52 -2.95
CA ILE A 145 1.01 4.10 -1.80
C ILE A 145 1.34 5.60 -1.78
N GLY A 146 0.39 6.44 -2.20
CA GLY A 146 0.52 7.89 -2.17
C GLY A 146 0.19 8.48 -0.80
N ILE A 147 0.74 9.66 -0.51
CA ILE A 147 0.52 10.39 0.75
C ILE A 147 -0.30 11.64 0.45
N THR A 148 -1.46 11.77 1.08
CA THR A 148 -2.39 12.89 0.86
C THR A 148 -1.73 14.24 1.13
N GLU A 149 -0.95 14.34 2.20
CA GLU A 149 -0.20 15.53 2.62
C GLU A 149 0.91 15.90 1.62
N ARG A 150 1.32 14.96 0.76
CA ARG A 150 2.33 15.11 -0.28
C ARG A 150 1.75 14.77 -1.66
N TYR A 151 0.52 15.20 -1.91
CA TYR A 151 -0.25 14.79 -3.09
C TYR A 151 0.48 15.08 -4.41
N ASN A 152 1.02 16.30 -4.59
CA ASN A 152 1.73 16.66 -5.82
C ASN A 152 2.97 15.78 -6.05
N GLU A 153 3.76 15.52 -5.00
CA GLU A 153 4.90 14.61 -5.07
C GLU A 153 4.44 13.18 -5.37
N SER A 154 3.31 12.77 -4.80
CA SER A 154 2.74 11.43 -5.03
C SER A 154 2.31 11.25 -6.49
N ILE A 155 1.68 12.25 -7.11
CA ILE A 155 1.33 12.22 -8.53
C ILE A 155 2.58 12.16 -9.40
N ALA A 156 3.60 12.99 -9.11
CA ALA A 156 4.86 12.96 -9.86
C ALA A 156 5.54 11.59 -9.79
N LEU A 157 5.61 11.00 -8.60
CA LEU A 157 6.22 9.68 -8.38
C LEU A 157 5.40 8.56 -9.05
N PHE A 158 4.07 8.64 -8.98
CA PHE A 158 3.16 7.72 -9.67
C PHE A 158 3.37 7.76 -11.20
N ASN A 159 3.41 8.97 -11.76
CA ASN A 159 3.64 9.19 -13.19
C ASN A 159 4.98 8.63 -13.64
N GLN A 160 6.04 8.86 -12.86
CA GLN A 160 7.36 8.31 -13.12
C GLN A 160 7.35 6.77 -13.06
N TYR A 161 6.74 6.17 -12.04
CA TYR A 161 6.80 4.71 -11.84
C TYR A 161 5.98 3.94 -12.89
N TYR A 162 4.79 4.43 -13.22
CA TYR A 162 3.90 3.78 -14.19
C TYR A 162 3.98 4.37 -15.59
N GLY A 163 4.90 5.29 -15.87
CA GLY A 163 5.03 5.93 -17.19
C GLY A 163 3.72 6.58 -17.67
N THR A 164 3.07 7.34 -16.80
CA THR A 164 1.80 8.05 -17.10
C THR A 164 1.99 9.58 -17.01
N ASP A 165 0.98 10.36 -17.38
CA ASP A 165 0.97 11.82 -17.29
C ASP A 165 -0.34 12.34 -16.68
N ILE A 166 -0.70 11.78 -15.51
CA ILE A 166 -1.86 12.22 -14.74
C ILE A 166 -1.60 13.62 -14.20
N LYS A 167 -2.56 14.54 -14.40
CA LYS A 167 -2.45 15.91 -13.90
C LYS A 167 -2.80 16.01 -12.43
N VAL A 168 -2.13 16.92 -11.73
CA VAL A 168 -2.49 17.26 -10.35
C VAL A 168 -3.82 18.01 -10.37
N LEU A 169 -4.85 17.41 -9.76
CA LEU A 169 -6.14 18.07 -9.55
C LEU A 169 -6.36 18.29 -8.05
N ASP A 170 -6.86 19.45 -7.69
CA ASP A 170 -7.25 19.77 -6.31
C ASP A 170 -8.78 19.82 -6.20
N ILE A 171 -9.40 18.64 -6.30
CA ILE A 171 -10.85 18.48 -6.18
C ILE A 171 -11.13 18.27 -4.69
N ASN A 172 -11.94 19.13 -4.08
CA ASN A 172 -12.34 19.13 -2.66
C ASN A 172 -11.55 20.02 -1.68
N LYS A 173 -10.90 21.11 -2.13
CA LYS A 173 -10.75 22.27 -1.24
C LYS A 173 -12.15 22.77 -0.89
N ASN A 174 -12.61 22.45 0.32
CA ASN A 174 -13.80 23.06 0.87
C ASN A 174 -13.47 24.56 1.00
N THR A 175 -13.96 25.40 0.10
CA THR A 175 -13.62 26.83 0.01
C THR A 175 -13.91 27.61 1.31
N ALA A 176 -14.77 27.05 2.17
CA ALA A 176 -15.10 27.55 3.50
C ALA A 176 -14.13 27.11 4.62
N LYS A 177 -13.10 26.28 4.33
CA LYS A 177 -12.07 25.91 5.30
C LYS A 177 -10.71 26.41 4.83
N PRO A 178 -9.96 27.16 5.65
CA PRO A 178 -8.55 27.37 5.38
C PRO A 178 -7.91 25.98 5.28
N SER A 179 -6.94 25.85 4.37
CA SER A 179 -6.20 24.63 4.04
C SER A 179 -5.35 24.06 5.19
N GLY A 180 -5.75 24.29 6.44
CA GLY A 180 -5.08 23.84 7.64
C GLY A 180 -5.52 22.43 8.04
N ALA A 181 -4.59 21.74 8.69
CA ALA A 181 -4.86 20.52 9.42
C ALA A 181 -5.96 20.76 10.48
N TYR A 182 -6.82 19.78 10.69
CA TYR A 182 -7.75 19.75 11.82
C TYR A 182 -6.98 19.81 13.13
N THR A 183 -7.50 20.58 14.08
CA THR A 183 -7.02 20.61 15.46
C THR A 183 -7.82 19.63 16.32
N PHE A 184 -7.18 19.10 17.36
CA PHE A 184 -7.74 18.10 18.26
C PHE A 184 -7.38 18.45 19.71
N SER A 185 -8.29 18.17 20.64
CA SER A 185 -7.93 18.12 22.06
C SER A 185 -7.07 16.90 22.39
N GLU A 186 -6.36 16.94 23.52
CA GLU A 186 -5.52 15.82 23.98
C GLU A 186 -6.32 14.51 24.15
N ASP A 187 -7.55 14.61 24.68
CA ASP A 187 -8.48 13.50 24.78
C ASP A 187 -8.82 12.89 23.41
N GLU A 188 -9.10 13.74 22.42
CA GLU A 188 -9.49 13.28 21.09
C GLU A 188 -8.32 12.59 20.39
N ILE A 189 -7.12 13.16 20.42
CA ILE A 189 -5.96 12.54 19.77
C ILE A 189 -5.58 11.22 20.46
N THR A 190 -5.68 11.15 21.78
CA THR A 190 -5.44 9.92 22.55
C THR A 190 -6.42 8.83 22.15
N LEU A 191 -7.71 9.16 22.13
CA LEU A 191 -8.77 8.22 21.73
C LEU A 191 -8.63 7.78 20.26
N ILE A 192 -8.28 8.70 19.35
CA ILE A 192 -8.05 8.37 17.94
C ILE A 192 -6.87 7.39 17.81
N ARG A 193 -5.76 7.64 18.50
CA ARG A 193 -4.58 6.76 18.49
C ARG A 193 -4.89 5.37 19.04
N GLU A 194 -5.66 5.30 20.11
CA GLU A 194 -6.11 4.02 20.69
C GLU A 194 -6.95 3.24 19.68
N MET A 195 -7.98 3.87 19.11
CA MET A 195 -8.92 3.20 18.20
C MET A 195 -8.32 2.92 16.81
N ASN A 196 -7.31 3.68 16.38
CA ASN A 196 -6.72 3.61 15.02
C ASN A 196 -5.23 3.27 15.02
N SER A 197 -4.76 2.52 16.01
CA SER A 197 -3.33 2.19 16.19
C SER A 197 -2.69 1.52 14.96
N GLN A 198 -3.43 0.68 14.24
CA GLN A 198 -2.93 0.01 13.04
C GLN A 198 -2.77 1.00 11.88
N ASP A 199 -3.68 1.96 11.74
CA ASP A 199 -3.56 3.02 10.72
C ASP A 199 -2.37 3.94 11.01
N PHE A 200 -2.09 4.27 12.28
CA PHE A 200 -0.88 5.03 12.62
C PHE A 200 0.40 4.27 12.26
N ALA A 201 0.50 3.01 12.67
CA ALA A 201 1.66 2.18 12.32
C ALA A 201 1.82 2.05 10.79
N PHE A 202 0.72 1.86 10.08
CA PHE A 202 0.72 1.76 8.62
C PHE A 202 1.07 3.08 7.93
N TYR A 203 0.58 4.22 8.43
CA TYR A 203 0.90 5.53 7.89
C TYR A 203 2.37 5.91 8.09
N ASP A 204 2.93 5.68 9.28
CA ASP A 204 4.35 5.88 9.56
C ASP A 204 5.24 5.02 8.64
N TYR A 205 4.82 3.78 8.41
CA TYR A 205 5.46 2.89 7.45
C TYR A 205 5.36 3.42 6.02
N ALA A 206 4.18 3.86 5.59
CA ALA A 206 3.94 4.40 4.25
C ALA A 206 4.78 5.64 3.97
N LEU A 207 4.96 6.54 4.95
CA LEU A 207 5.83 7.71 4.83
C LEU A 207 7.29 7.31 4.57
N LYS A 208 7.85 6.42 5.39
CA LYS A 208 9.23 5.93 5.24
C LYS A 208 9.43 5.26 3.88
N ARG A 209 8.49 4.39 3.50
CA ARG A 209 8.48 3.70 2.21
C ARG A 209 8.42 4.68 1.04
N PHE A 210 7.57 5.69 1.13
CA PHE A 210 7.43 6.71 0.09
C PHE A 210 8.76 7.42 -0.17
N ASP A 211 9.48 7.81 0.89
CA ASP A 211 10.78 8.46 0.75
C ASP A 211 11.86 7.54 0.16
N VAL A 212 11.87 6.25 0.57
CA VAL A 212 12.77 5.24 -0.04
C VAL A 212 12.49 5.13 -1.54
N HIS A 213 11.24 4.95 -1.94
CA HIS A 213 10.87 4.80 -3.35
C HIS A 213 11.18 6.06 -4.16
N LYS A 214 10.86 7.24 -3.62
CA LYS A 214 11.21 8.52 -4.23
C LYS A 214 12.71 8.64 -4.44
N ASN A 215 13.51 8.27 -3.45
CA ASN A 215 14.97 8.32 -3.56
C ASN A 215 15.51 7.39 -4.65
N LEU A 216 15.03 6.15 -4.70
CA LEU A 216 15.43 5.16 -5.69
C LEU A 216 15.06 5.61 -7.11
N LEU A 217 13.82 6.02 -7.32
CA LEU A 217 13.36 6.47 -8.64
C LEU A 217 14.09 7.74 -9.10
N ASN A 218 14.36 8.70 -8.21
CA ASN A 218 15.16 9.89 -8.56
C ASN A 218 16.60 9.55 -8.98
N LYS A 219 17.14 8.43 -8.50
CA LYS A 219 18.46 7.91 -8.91
C LYS A 219 18.41 7.01 -10.14
N GLY A 220 17.23 6.79 -10.73
CA GLY A 220 17.04 5.83 -11.82
C GLY A 220 17.25 4.38 -11.40
N LEU A 221 17.14 4.08 -10.11
CA LEU A 221 17.32 2.75 -9.55
C LEU A 221 15.99 1.99 -9.48
N PRO A 222 16.05 0.64 -9.57
CA PRO A 222 14.86 -0.18 -9.45
C PRO A 222 14.23 -0.09 -8.07
N LEU A 223 12.94 -0.40 -8.05
CA LEU A 223 12.10 -0.33 -6.88
C LEU A 223 12.12 -1.67 -6.14
N VAL A 224 13.07 -1.81 -5.22
CA VAL A 224 13.19 -2.96 -4.32
C VAL A 224 11.99 -3.02 -3.36
N ARG A 225 11.37 -4.20 -3.26
CA ARG A 225 10.36 -4.54 -2.26
C ARG A 225 10.88 -5.58 -1.30
N PHE A 226 10.55 -5.46 -0.02
CA PHE A 226 11.02 -6.36 1.00
C PHE A 226 10.17 -6.30 2.27
N GLY A 227 10.32 -7.32 3.11
CA GLY A 227 9.73 -7.33 4.43
C GLY A 227 10.18 -8.52 5.27
N GLU A 228 9.97 -8.39 6.57
CA GLU A 228 10.24 -9.46 7.52
C GLU A 228 9.08 -10.45 7.54
N MET A 229 9.44 -11.71 7.68
CA MET A 229 8.50 -12.80 7.88
C MET A 229 8.43 -13.15 9.37
N ASN A 230 7.31 -13.73 9.79
CA ASN A 230 7.14 -14.14 11.18
C ASN A 230 8.26 -15.11 11.60
N LEU A 231 8.83 -14.83 12.77
CA LEU A 231 9.80 -15.66 13.48
C LEU A 231 9.23 -16.02 14.85
N ALA A 232 9.48 -17.25 15.29
CA ALA A 232 9.16 -17.62 16.67
C ALA A 232 10.01 -16.77 17.63
N PRO A 233 9.50 -16.39 18.82
CA PRO A 233 10.23 -15.56 19.77
C PRO A 233 11.64 -16.09 20.11
N LYS A 234 11.80 -17.42 20.18
CA LYS A 234 13.07 -18.11 20.46
C LYS A 234 14.16 -17.95 19.38
N ASP A 235 13.75 -17.56 18.17
CA ASP A 235 14.60 -17.45 16.98
C ASP A 235 14.97 -15.99 16.66
N LYS A 236 14.33 -15.01 17.32
CA LYS A 236 14.70 -13.58 17.18
C LYS A 236 16.14 -13.37 17.66
N GLY A 237 16.91 -12.59 16.90
CA GLY A 237 18.34 -12.37 17.17
C GLY A 237 19.25 -13.57 16.89
N LYS A 238 18.72 -14.66 16.31
CA LYS A 238 19.50 -15.84 15.87
C LYS A 238 19.40 -16.09 14.37
N GLN A 239 18.36 -15.56 13.73
CA GLN A 239 18.16 -15.67 12.30
C GLN A 239 17.25 -14.55 11.80
N LEU A 240 17.36 -14.28 10.50
CA LEU A 240 16.40 -13.49 9.76
C LEU A 240 15.55 -14.42 8.89
N ASN A 241 14.26 -14.15 8.85
CA ASN A 241 13.36 -14.71 7.84
C ASN A 241 12.75 -13.54 7.08
N MET A 242 13.07 -13.46 5.79
CA MET A 242 12.78 -12.29 4.98
C MET A 242 12.21 -12.69 3.63
N TRP A 243 11.61 -11.70 2.97
CA TRP A 243 11.32 -11.74 1.55
C TRP A 243 11.79 -10.45 0.89
N GLY A 244 12.05 -10.51 -0.41
CA GLY A 244 12.31 -9.34 -1.22
C GLY A 244 12.37 -9.65 -2.71
N CYS A 245 11.99 -8.66 -3.50
CA CYS A 245 11.94 -8.75 -4.95
C CYS A 245 12.00 -7.37 -5.60
N CYS A 246 12.36 -7.32 -6.88
CA CYS A 246 12.15 -6.14 -7.72
C CYS A 246 11.21 -6.56 -8.86
N TYR A 247 10.07 -5.88 -9.01
CA TYR A 247 9.10 -6.23 -10.06
C TYR A 247 9.55 -5.87 -11.47
N GLU A 248 10.67 -5.17 -11.61
CA GLU A 248 11.26 -4.76 -12.89
C GLU A 248 12.33 -5.75 -13.37
N GLN A 249 12.66 -6.79 -12.60
CA GLN A 249 13.73 -7.75 -12.86
C GLN A 249 13.30 -9.18 -12.55
N GLU A 250 13.67 -10.17 -13.37
CA GLU A 250 13.32 -11.58 -13.13
C GLU A 250 14.35 -12.30 -12.23
N GLU A 251 15.54 -11.74 -12.12
CA GLU A 251 16.60 -12.22 -11.25
C GLU A 251 16.17 -12.12 -9.78
N ALA A 252 16.66 -13.07 -8.98
CA ALA A 252 16.48 -12.95 -7.54
C ALA A 252 17.26 -11.75 -7.03
N LEU A 253 16.69 -11.07 -6.05
CA LEU A 253 17.37 -10.00 -5.36
C LEU A 253 18.58 -10.55 -4.61
N GLU A 254 19.73 -9.89 -4.77
CA GLU A 254 20.96 -10.25 -4.10
C GLU A 254 21.31 -9.19 -3.06
N ALA A 255 21.86 -9.62 -1.93
CA ALA A 255 22.21 -8.72 -0.83
C ALA A 255 23.50 -9.16 -0.14
N TYR A 256 24.15 -8.20 0.52
CA TYR A 256 25.24 -8.42 1.46
C TYR A 256 24.68 -8.55 2.88
N ILE A 257 25.26 -9.46 3.66
CA ILE A 257 25.14 -9.44 5.12
C ILE A 257 26.31 -8.62 5.66
N LEU A 258 25.98 -7.60 6.45
CA LEU A 258 26.96 -6.79 7.16
C LEU A 258 26.84 -7.09 8.65
N LEU A 259 27.97 -7.30 9.31
CA LEU A 259 28.10 -7.41 10.76
C LEU A 259 28.94 -6.23 11.23
N ASP A 260 28.35 -5.34 12.04
CA ASP A 260 28.98 -4.09 12.47
C ASP A 260 29.59 -3.28 11.30
N ASP A 261 28.84 -3.22 10.20
CA ASP A 261 29.17 -2.55 8.93
C ASP A 261 30.24 -3.21 8.04
N GLU A 262 30.81 -4.33 8.46
CA GLU A 262 31.70 -5.15 7.63
C GLU A 262 30.93 -6.22 6.85
N VAL A 263 31.22 -6.38 5.56
CA VAL A 263 30.58 -7.42 4.73
C VAL A 263 31.14 -8.79 5.11
N VAL A 264 30.28 -9.66 5.63
CA VAL A 264 30.66 -11.00 6.10
C VAL A 264 30.07 -12.13 5.27
N ASP A 265 28.98 -11.87 4.52
CA ASP A 265 28.37 -12.87 3.65
C ASP A 265 27.56 -12.21 2.51
N GLN A 266 27.11 -13.03 1.56
CA GLN A 266 26.20 -12.67 0.48
C GLN A 266 25.04 -13.65 0.42
N LEU A 267 23.84 -13.15 0.16
CA LEU A 267 22.66 -13.98 -0.01
C LEU A 267 21.87 -13.61 -1.26
N LYS A 268 21.04 -14.56 -1.66
CA LYS A 268 20.10 -14.46 -2.76
C LYS A 268 18.70 -14.80 -2.25
N LEU A 269 17.73 -13.93 -2.49
CA LEU A 269 16.35 -14.10 -2.03
C LEU A 269 15.56 -14.93 -3.06
N SER A 270 15.81 -16.24 -3.06
CA SER A 270 15.26 -17.18 -4.02
C SER A 270 14.49 -18.34 -3.38
N ASP A 271 14.31 -18.36 -2.06
CA ASP A 271 13.54 -19.41 -1.41
C ASP A 271 12.05 -19.24 -1.72
N TYR A 272 11.34 -20.36 -1.85
CA TYR A 272 9.90 -20.33 -2.09
C TYR A 272 9.12 -19.76 -0.89
N ARG A 273 8.08 -18.97 -1.18
CA ARG A 273 7.12 -18.42 -0.23
C ARG A 273 5.70 -18.60 -0.80
N ALA A 274 4.92 -19.47 -0.16
CA ALA A 274 3.55 -19.78 -0.59
C ALA A 274 2.68 -18.52 -0.69
N GLN A 275 2.73 -17.63 0.30
CA GLN A 275 2.00 -16.35 0.26
C GLN A 275 2.39 -15.49 -0.94
N GLY A 276 3.68 -15.48 -1.31
CA GLY A 276 4.15 -14.75 -2.49
C GLY A 276 3.59 -15.32 -3.80
N ALA A 277 3.49 -16.65 -3.90
CA ALA A 277 2.89 -17.34 -5.05
C ALA A 277 1.37 -17.13 -5.11
N GLU A 278 0.66 -17.36 -4.00
CA GLU A 278 -0.81 -17.23 -3.91
C GLU A 278 -1.31 -15.80 -4.16
N ARG A 279 -0.49 -14.80 -3.81
CA ARG A 279 -0.79 -13.39 -4.10
C ARG A 279 -0.24 -12.90 -5.42
N ASN A 280 0.27 -13.80 -6.27
CA ASN A 280 0.84 -13.47 -7.57
C ASN A 280 1.81 -12.28 -7.47
N MET A 281 2.70 -12.29 -6.47
CA MET A 281 3.68 -11.22 -6.28
C MET A 281 4.68 -11.26 -7.42
N HIS A 282 5.76 -12.00 -7.28
CA HIS A 282 6.80 -12.06 -8.29
C HIS A 282 7.49 -13.41 -8.28
N ARG A 283 8.15 -13.76 -9.39
CA ARG A 283 8.96 -14.98 -9.54
C ARG A 283 8.24 -16.25 -9.04
N SER A 284 6.94 -16.36 -9.26
CA SER A 284 6.09 -17.46 -8.77
C SER A 284 6.26 -17.79 -7.28
N GLY A 285 6.57 -16.78 -6.45
CA GLY A 285 6.78 -16.93 -5.01
C GLY A 285 8.21 -17.24 -4.57
N PHE A 286 9.17 -17.39 -5.48
CA PHE A 286 10.59 -17.56 -5.14
C PHE A 286 11.23 -16.21 -4.80
N VAL A 287 10.89 -15.65 -3.64
CA VAL A 287 11.29 -14.30 -3.21
C VAL A 287 11.83 -14.27 -1.77
N GLY A 288 11.99 -15.44 -1.14
CA GLY A 288 12.32 -15.56 0.27
C GLY A 288 13.80 -15.77 0.55
N LYS A 289 14.19 -15.55 1.80
CA LYS A 289 15.43 -16.11 2.36
C LYS A 289 15.27 -16.35 3.86
N VAL A 290 15.78 -17.48 4.35
CA VAL A 290 16.13 -17.63 5.77
C VAL A 290 17.65 -17.55 5.90
N TYR A 291 18.14 -16.67 6.75
CA TYR A 291 19.56 -16.53 7.06
C TYR A 291 19.78 -16.77 8.54
N ARG A 292 20.45 -17.87 8.89
CA ARG A 292 20.79 -18.20 10.27
C ARG A 292 22.14 -17.58 10.61
N TYR A 293 22.22 -16.92 11.76
CA TYR A 293 23.47 -16.30 12.17
C TYR A 293 24.52 -17.38 12.46
N PRO A 294 25.73 -17.24 11.90
CA PRO A 294 26.85 -18.10 12.23
C PRO A 294 27.13 -18.11 13.74
N ALA A 295 27.64 -19.23 14.26
CA ALA A 295 28.01 -19.34 15.67
C ALA A 295 29.15 -18.38 16.09
N THR A 296 29.87 -17.82 15.12
CA THR A 296 30.90 -16.80 15.32
C THR A 296 30.34 -15.40 15.55
N PHE A 297 29.03 -15.18 15.34
CA PHE A 297 28.40 -13.89 15.61
C PHE A 297 28.19 -13.76 17.13
N GLU A 298 28.70 -12.67 17.70
CA GLU A 298 28.65 -12.40 19.12
C GLU A 298 27.40 -11.58 19.49
N LYS A 299 26.92 -11.79 20.71
CA LYS A 299 25.77 -11.07 21.24
C LYS A 299 26.00 -9.57 21.25
N GLY A 300 25.01 -8.81 20.78
CA GLY A 300 25.04 -7.35 20.73
C GLY A 300 25.56 -6.77 19.42
N GLN A 301 26.16 -7.59 18.55
CA GLN A 301 26.56 -7.14 17.21
C GLN A 301 25.35 -6.80 16.35
N ILE A 302 25.52 -5.81 15.47
CA ILE A 302 24.46 -5.32 14.58
C ILE A 302 24.57 -6.05 13.25
N VAL A 303 23.49 -6.74 12.86
CA VAL A 303 23.36 -7.35 11.55
C VAL A 303 22.56 -6.44 10.64
N LYS A 304 23.06 -6.13 9.45
CA LYS A 304 22.33 -5.42 8.39
C LYS A 304 22.30 -6.25 7.12
N VAL A 305 21.21 -6.12 6.36
CA VAL A 305 21.11 -6.70 5.03
C VAL A 305 21.04 -5.56 4.02
N ARG A 306 22.06 -5.46 3.16
CA ARG A 306 22.18 -4.39 2.16
C ARG A 306 21.99 -4.95 0.76
N GLU A 307 20.98 -4.47 0.04
CA GLU A 307 20.74 -4.89 -1.35
C GLU A 307 21.87 -4.42 -2.27
N LYS A 308 22.32 -5.29 -3.18
CA LYS A 308 23.57 -5.08 -3.95
C LYS A 308 23.49 -3.92 -4.94
N GLN A 309 22.38 -3.73 -5.65
CA GLN A 309 22.27 -2.74 -6.72
C GLN A 309 22.00 -1.33 -6.19
N THR A 310 21.03 -1.22 -5.28
CA THR A 310 20.52 0.03 -4.73
C THR A 310 21.24 0.48 -3.47
N GLN A 311 22.03 -0.41 -2.86
CA GLN A 311 22.71 -0.20 -1.57
C GLN A 311 21.73 0.10 -0.42
N LEU A 312 20.44 -0.22 -0.59
CA LEU A 312 19.41 -0.04 0.41
C LEU A 312 19.62 -1.02 1.57
N ILE A 313 19.61 -0.51 2.80
CA ILE A 313 19.52 -1.36 4.00
C ILE A 313 18.08 -1.84 4.14
N MET A 314 17.84 -3.10 3.80
CA MET A 314 16.51 -3.73 3.87
C MET A 314 16.17 -4.16 5.30
N PHE A 315 17.15 -4.67 6.03
CA PHE A 315 16.94 -5.22 7.37
C PHE A 315 18.03 -4.77 8.33
N ARG A 316 17.65 -4.63 9.60
CA ARG A 316 18.56 -4.38 10.71
C ARG A 316 18.08 -5.16 11.92
N ASP A 317 18.95 -5.98 12.49
CA ASP A 317 18.70 -6.79 13.68
C ASP A 317 19.92 -6.76 14.61
N VAL A 318 19.76 -7.32 15.81
CA VAL A 318 20.83 -7.43 16.81
C VAL A 318 20.95 -8.89 17.24
N VAL A 319 22.19 -9.40 17.25
CA VAL A 319 22.47 -10.79 17.67
C VAL A 319 22.14 -10.96 19.16
N SER A 320 21.38 -12.00 19.51
CA SER A 320 20.85 -12.24 20.87
C SER A 320 21.69 -13.18 21.73
#